data_AF-A0A381X0Z7-F1
#
_entry.id   AF-A0A381X0Z7-F1
#
_cell.length_a   1.000
_cell.length_b   1.000
_cell.length_c   1.000
_cell.angle_alpha   90.00
_cell.angle_beta   90.00
_cell.angle_gamma   90.00
#
_symmetry.space_group_name_H-M   'P 1'
#
loop_
_entity.id
_entity.type
_entity.pdbx_description
1 polymer ?
#
loop_
_entity_poly.entity_id
_entity_poly.type
_entity_poly.pdbx_seq_one_letter_code
_entity_poly.pdbx_strand_id
1 'polypeptide(L)'
;MPDKFNNNDFENHIKTLIINKEIYKMLEQLRSIMRKIVFILGDENWGNNNFSDYQKTQSLEFIIDYSFIYCVNELTVVLNDSGTLAPMAGVKKWKEQYDSMFLEYFLKTKEIKSNKNNIKSIDNNKLIKSLHKLWTCKNEDDIEKEILKIGGKYNIERNDLISMRGFTFKLEDRILNAIWDEE
;
A
#
# COMPACT_ATOMS: atom_id res chain seq x y z
N MET A 1 1.27 -13.88 -18.48
CA MET A 1 0.70 -14.03 -17.12
C MET A 1 1.83 -13.77 -16.15
N PRO A 2 1.62 -13.03 -15.03
CA PRO A 2 2.62 -13.02 -13.98
C PRO A 2 2.91 -14.48 -13.58
N ASP A 3 4.17 -14.82 -13.34
CA ASP A 3 4.53 -16.15 -12.84
C ASP A 3 3.72 -16.39 -11.57
N LYS A 4 2.80 -17.33 -11.63
CA LYS A 4 1.88 -17.61 -10.53
C LYS A 4 2.73 -18.17 -9.40
N PHE A 5 3.00 -17.39 -8.36
CA PHE A 5 3.80 -17.89 -7.24
C PHE A 5 3.05 -19.01 -6.54
N ASN A 6 3.79 -19.98 -6.01
CA ASN A 6 3.20 -21.09 -5.29
C ASN A 6 2.55 -20.59 -4.00
N ASN A 7 1.23 -20.75 -3.87
CA ASN A 7 0.46 -20.29 -2.71
C ASN A 7 0.97 -20.88 -1.39
N ASN A 8 1.43 -22.13 -1.38
CA ASN A 8 1.96 -22.75 -0.16
C ASN A 8 3.29 -22.11 0.25
N ASP A 9 4.17 -21.86 -0.71
CA ASP A 9 5.47 -21.22 -0.45
C ASP A 9 5.24 -19.80 0.06
N PHE A 10 4.31 -19.05 -0.55
CA PHE A 10 3.97 -17.71 -0.13
C PHE A 10 3.30 -17.67 1.24
N GLU A 11 2.40 -18.62 1.53
CA GLU A 11 1.81 -18.76 2.86
C GLU A 11 2.91 -18.98 3.92
N ASN A 12 3.90 -19.81 3.62
CA ASN A 12 5.01 -20.06 4.54
C ASN A 12 5.87 -18.81 4.73
N HIS A 13 6.10 -18.04 3.66
CA HIS A 13 6.82 -16.77 3.71
C HIS A 13 6.10 -15.71 4.53
N ILE A 14 4.82 -15.44 4.30
CA ILE A 14 4.10 -14.39 5.04
C ILE A 14 4.02 -14.70 6.55
N LYS A 15 4.05 -15.98 6.96
CA LYS A 15 4.10 -16.36 8.38
C LYS A 15 5.39 -15.95 9.06
N THR A 16 6.49 -15.76 8.33
CA THR A 16 7.76 -15.28 8.89
C THR A 16 7.83 -13.76 8.94
N LEU A 17 6.88 -13.04 8.33
CA LEU A 17 6.79 -11.58 8.33
C LEU A 17 6.14 -11.08 9.62
N ILE A 18 6.90 -11.21 10.71
CA ILE A 18 6.50 -10.73 12.03
C ILE A 18 7.08 -9.33 12.23
N ILE A 19 6.23 -8.38 12.63
CA ILE A 19 6.64 -7.01 12.95
C ILE A 19 6.26 -6.67 14.39
N ASN A 20 7.08 -5.83 15.02
CA ASN A 20 6.77 -5.29 16.33
C ASN A 20 5.67 -4.20 16.26
N LYS A 21 5.17 -3.78 17.43
CA LYS A 21 4.10 -2.78 17.56
C LYS A 21 4.48 -1.41 17.00
N GLU A 22 5.75 -1.02 17.03
CA GLU A 22 6.18 0.29 16.54
C GLU A 22 6.14 0.35 15.01
N ILE A 23 6.69 -0.67 14.34
CA ILE A 23 6.62 -0.82 12.88
C ILE A 23 5.15 -0.93 12.45
N TYR A 24 4.34 -1.69 13.18
CA TYR A 24 2.91 -1.79 12.90
C TYR A 24 2.19 -0.44 12.95
N LYS A 25 2.46 0.39 13.97
CA LYS A 25 1.90 1.76 14.06
C LYS A 25 2.33 2.62 12.87
N MET A 26 3.60 2.58 12.49
CA MET A 26 4.10 3.32 11.32
C MET A 26 3.41 2.87 10.03
N LEU A 27 3.24 1.55 9.86
CA LEU A 27 2.53 0.97 8.71
C LEU A 27 1.07 1.40 8.66
N GLU A 28 0.35 1.34 9.78
CA GLU A 28 -1.04 1.79 9.86
C GLU A 28 -1.17 3.28 9.55
N GLN A 29 -0.26 4.10 10.07
CA GLN A 29 -0.24 5.53 9.85
C GLN A 29 0.04 5.85 8.38
N LEU A 30 1.05 5.23 7.76
CA LEU A 30 1.36 5.38 6.34
C LEU A 30 0.15 4.96 5.48
N ARG A 31 -0.44 3.80 5.77
CA ARG A 31 -1.64 3.32 5.07
C ARG A 31 -2.78 4.33 5.16
N SER A 32 -3.01 4.91 6.34
CA SER A 32 -4.06 5.90 6.57
C SER A 32 -3.82 7.20 5.80
N ILE A 33 -2.59 7.72 5.81
CA ILE A 33 -2.17 8.90 5.04
C ILE A 33 -2.37 8.65 3.54
N MET A 34 -1.80 7.55 3.02
CA MET A 34 -1.90 7.24 1.59
C MET A 34 -3.33 7.01 1.15
N ARG A 35 -4.15 6.35 1.97
CA ARG A 35 -5.58 6.14 1.69
C ARG A 35 -6.33 7.45 1.43
N LYS A 36 -6.03 8.51 2.19
CA LYS A 36 -6.65 9.83 1.99
C LYS A 36 -6.25 10.44 0.66
N ILE A 37 -4.98 10.34 0.28
CA ILE A 37 -4.50 10.79 -1.02
C ILE A 37 -5.13 9.99 -2.15
N VAL A 38 -5.27 8.66 -2.02
CA VAL A 38 -5.97 7.83 -3.01
C VAL A 38 -7.42 8.29 -3.21
N PHE A 39 -8.12 8.74 -2.15
CA PHE A 39 -9.44 9.37 -2.33
C PHE A 39 -9.37 10.62 -3.20
N ILE A 40 -8.46 11.55 -2.88
CA ILE A 40 -8.26 12.79 -3.65
C ILE A 40 -7.96 12.49 -5.12
N LEU A 41 -7.06 11.54 -5.39
CA LEU A 41 -6.76 11.10 -6.76
C LEU A 41 -7.98 10.56 -7.51
N GLY A 42 -8.93 9.97 -6.79
CA GLY A 42 -10.15 9.39 -7.34
C GLY A 42 -11.31 10.37 -7.53
N ASP A 43 -11.27 11.53 -6.87
CA ASP A 43 -12.23 12.61 -7.09
C ASP A 43 -12.00 13.29 -8.46
N GLU A 44 -10.76 13.20 -8.97
CA GLU A 44 -10.35 13.71 -10.27
C GLU A 44 -10.57 12.67 -11.39
N ASN A 45 -10.98 13.13 -12.58
CA ASN A 45 -10.97 12.29 -13.79
C ASN A 45 -9.77 12.68 -14.64
N TRP A 46 -8.71 11.88 -14.60
CA TRP A 46 -7.43 12.25 -15.22
C TRP A 46 -7.51 12.37 -16.75
N GLY A 47 -8.49 11.70 -17.39
CA GLY A 47 -8.72 11.82 -18.83
C GLY A 47 -9.44 13.10 -19.21
N ASN A 48 -10.33 13.61 -18.35
CA ASN A 48 -11.16 14.77 -18.63
C ASN A 48 -10.62 16.07 -18.02
N ASN A 49 -9.81 16.00 -16.97
CA ASN A 49 -9.34 17.15 -16.20
C ASN A 49 -7.96 17.65 -16.68
N ASN A 50 -7.59 17.37 -17.94
CA ASN A 50 -6.32 17.78 -18.57
C ASN A 50 -5.05 17.39 -17.81
N PHE A 51 -5.06 16.29 -17.07
CA PHE A 51 -3.84 15.79 -16.42
C PHE A 51 -2.80 15.44 -17.50
N SER A 52 -1.55 15.79 -17.23
CA SER A 52 -0.43 15.39 -18.08
C SER A 52 -0.18 13.87 -17.99
N ASP A 53 0.57 13.32 -18.92
CA ASP A 53 0.95 11.91 -18.87
C ASP A 53 1.91 11.61 -17.70
N TYR A 54 2.69 12.60 -17.29
CA TYR A 54 3.50 12.54 -16.07
C TYR A 54 2.59 12.38 -14.83
N GLN A 55 1.63 13.28 -14.65
CA GLN A 55 0.71 13.25 -13.51
C GLN A 55 -0.11 11.96 -13.45
N LYS A 56 -0.60 11.46 -14.58
CA LYS A 56 -1.29 10.15 -14.67
C LYS A 56 -0.38 9.01 -14.23
N THR A 57 0.87 9.03 -14.69
CA THR A 57 1.85 7.99 -14.37
C THR A 57 2.19 7.99 -12.89
N GLN A 58 2.52 9.15 -12.32
CA GLN A 58 2.83 9.29 -10.90
C GLN A 58 1.64 8.97 -10.01
N SER A 59 0.42 9.36 -10.40
CA SER A 59 -0.81 9.01 -9.67
C SER A 59 -1.05 7.50 -9.65
N LEU A 60 -0.85 6.82 -10.79
CA LEU A 60 -0.95 5.36 -10.84
C LEU A 60 0.16 4.70 -10.00
N GLU A 61 1.37 5.22 -10.04
CA GLU A 61 2.49 4.72 -9.25
C GLU A 61 2.22 4.85 -7.75
N PHE A 62 1.63 5.97 -7.31
CA PHE A 62 1.16 6.15 -5.93
C PHE A 62 0.15 5.09 -5.51
N ILE A 63 -0.82 4.76 -6.38
CA ILE A 63 -1.81 3.71 -6.11
C ILE A 63 -1.16 2.32 -6.03
N ILE A 64 -0.12 2.05 -6.83
CA ILE A 64 0.65 0.80 -6.80
C ILE A 64 1.45 0.68 -5.48
N ASP A 65 2.09 1.75 -5.03
CA ASP A 65 2.80 1.78 -3.75
C ASP A 65 1.81 1.67 -2.57
N TYR A 66 0.65 2.33 -2.66
CA TYR A 66 -0.43 2.16 -1.68
C TYR A 66 -0.92 0.71 -1.64
N SER A 67 -1.06 0.06 -2.79
CA SER A 67 -1.41 -1.35 -2.89
C SER A 67 -0.40 -2.24 -2.16
N PHE A 68 0.91 -1.96 -2.27
CA PHE A 68 1.92 -2.69 -1.52
C PHE A 68 1.76 -2.49 0.00
N ILE A 69 1.58 -1.25 0.45
CA ILE A 69 1.35 -0.93 1.86
C ILE A 69 0.09 -1.62 2.40
N TYR A 70 -0.98 -1.68 1.59
CA TYR A 70 -2.19 -2.41 1.91
C TYR A 70 -1.93 -3.92 2.07
N CYS A 71 -1.18 -4.53 1.14
CA CYS A 71 -0.78 -5.95 1.24
C CYS A 71 0.00 -6.23 2.52
N VAL A 72 1.02 -5.41 2.82
CA VAL A 72 1.85 -5.58 4.04
C VAL A 72 0.97 -5.50 5.29
N ASN A 73 0.02 -4.55 5.32
CA ASN A 73 -0.87 -4.42 6.47
C ASN A 73 -1.83 -5.60 6.63
N GLU A 74 -2.31 -6.21 5.55
CA GLU A 74 -3.25 -7.35 5.61
C GLU A 74 -2.56 -8.70 5.80
N LEU A 75 -1.28 -8.83 5.44
CA LEU A 75 -0.54 -10.11 5.40
C LEU A 75 0.59 -10.26 6.42
N THR A 76 0.87 -9.24 7.25
CA THR A 76 1.86 -9.35 8.33
C THR A 76 1.26 -9.93 9.61
N VAL A 77 2.14 -10.37 10.51
CA VAL A 77 1.80 -10.81 11.87
C VAL A 77 2.39 -9.81 12.87
N VAL A 78 1.58 -9.32 13.81
CA VAL A 78 2.04 -8.35 14.81
C VAL A 78 2.42 -9.08 16.10
N LEU A 79 3.65 -8.87 16.58
CA LEU A 79 4.05 -9.25 17.93
C LEU A 79 3.57 -8.17 18.92
N ASN A 80 2.59 -8.52 19.75
CA ASN A 80 2.00 -7.59 20.70
C ASN A 80 2.82 -7.47 22.01
N ASP A 81 2.47 -6.52 22.87
CA ASP A 81 3.19 -6.24 24.13
C ASP A 81 3.17 -7.43 25.11
N SER A 82 2.22 -8.36 24.96
CA SER A 82 2.13 -9.59 25.76
C SER A 82 2.95 -10.75 25.18
N GLY A 83 3.71 -10.53 24.11
CA GLY A 83 4.49 -11.56 23.42
C GLY A 83 3.65 -12.50 22.54
N THR A 84 2.38 -12.19 22.31
CA THR A 84 1.47 -12.99 21.49
C THR A 84 1.47 -12.50 20.04
N LEU A 85 1.44 -13.45 19.10
CA LEU A 85 1.33 -13.19 17.66
C LEU A 85 -0.12 -12.99 17.24
N ALA A 86 -0.41 -11.83 16.64
CA ALA A 86 -1.70 -11.47 16.09
C ALA A 86 -1.62 -11.42 14.56
N PRO A 87 -2.07 -12.46 13.83
CA PRO A 87 -2.09 -12.44 12.38
C PRO A 87 -3.18 -11.49 11.86
N MET A 88 -2.85 -10.70 10.85
CA MET A 88 -3.80 -9.80 10.19
C MET A 88 -4.81 -10.55 9.31
N ALA A 89 -5.89 -9.88 8.93
CA ALA A 89 -7.07 -10.54 8.37
C ALA A 89 -6.81 -11.23 7.01
N GLY A 90 -5.97 -10.63 6.16
CA GLY A 90 -5.58 -11.18 4.86
C GLY A 90 -4.89 -12.54 4.95
N VAL A 91 -4.11 -12.79 6.01
CA VAL A 91 -3.39 -14.08 6.23
C VAL A 91 -4.33 -15.28 6.17
N LYS A 92 -5.55 -15.12 6.70
CA LYS A 92 -6.57 -16.18 6.68
C LYS A 92 -7.48 -16.08 5.45
N LYS A 93 -7.86 -14.87 5.06
CA LYS A 93 -8.88 -14.64 4.02
C LYS A 93 -8.38 -14.93 2.60
N TRP A 94 -7.08 -14.83 2.33
CA TRP A 94 -6.53 -14.92 0.97
C TRP A 94 -5.81 -16.24 0.68
N LYS A 95 -5.73 -17.13 1.67
CA LYS A 95 -4.89 -18.34 1.69
C LYS A 95 -5.04 -19.28 0.49
N GLU A 96 -6.22 -19.36 -0.11
CA GLU A 96 -6.48 -20.29 -1.22
C GLU A 96 -5.97 -19.78 -2.57
N GLN A 97 -6.09 -18.48 -2.82
CA GLN A 97 -5.71 -17.85 -4.09
C GLN A 97 -5.29 -16.39 -3.83
N TYR A 98 -4.05 -16.20 -3.38
CA TYR A 98 -3.60 -14.89 -2.92
C TYR A 98 -3.74 -13.80 -3.99
N ASP A 99 -3.32 -14.03 -5.24
CA ASP A 99 -3.43 -13.05 -6.32
C ASP A 99 -4.87 -12.57 -6.56
N SER A 100 -5.81 -13.50 -6.78
CA SER A 100 -7.19 -13.17 -7.11
C SER A 100 -7.94 -12.58 -5.92
N MET A 101 -7.74 -13.15 -4.72
CA MET A 101 -8.35 -12.65 -3.50
C MET A 101 -7.83 -11.25 -3.17
N PHE A 102 -6.52 -11.03 -3.17
CA PHE A 102 -5.94 -9.71 -2.95
C PHE A 102 -6.56 -8.68 -3.89
N LEU A 103 -6.55 -8.94 -5.20
CA LEU A 103 -7.08 -7.99 -6.19
C LEU A 103 -8.58 -7.74 -5.97
N GLU A 104 -9.36 -8.79 -5.71
CA GLU A 104 -10.80 -8.67 -5.45
C GLU A 104 -11.09 -7.81 -4.21
N TYR A 105 -10.38 -8.05 -3.10
CA TYR A 105 -10.56 -7.28 -1.86
C TYR A 105 -10.09 -5.83 -2.02
N PHE A 106 -8.94 -5.63 -2.66
CA PHE A 106 -8.36 -4.31 -2.88
C PHE A 106 -9.23 -3.43 -3.79
N LEU A 107 -9.69 -3.96 -4.93
CA LEU A 107 -10.61 -3.23 -5.82
C LEU A 107 -11.97 -2.93 -5.17
N LYS A 108 -12.35 -3.67 -4.12
CA LYS A 108 -13.61 -3.46 -3.39
C LYS A 108 -13.52 -2.36 -2.33
N THR A 109 -12.33 -1.88 -1.96
CA THR A 109 -12.18 -0.81 -0.96
C THR A 109 -12.77 0.50 -1.46
N LYS A 110 -13.16 1.38 -0.53
CA LYS A 110 -13.87 2.62 -0.87
C LYS A 110 -12.98 3.57 -1.69
N GLU A 111 -11.72 3.69 -1.30
CA GLU A 111 -10.71 4.53 -1.96
C GLU A 111 -10.34 4.04 -3.35
N ILE A 112 -10.32 2.72 -3.61
CA ILE A 112 -10.05 2.22 -4.97
C ILE A 112 -11.29 2.33 -5.85
N LYS A 113 -12.49 2.17 -5.27
CA LYS A 113 -13.76 2.40 -5.99
C LYS A 113 -13.95 3.85 -6.46
N SER A 114 -13.44 4.85 -5.73
CA SER A 114 -13.48 6.24 -6.23
C SER A 114 -12.63 6.39 -7.49
N ASN A 115 -11.54 5.64 -7.60
CA ASN A 115 -10.62 5.64 -8.75
C ASN A 115 -11.08 4.80 -9.96
N LYS A 116 -12.34 4.33 -10.00
CA LYS A 116 -12.85 3.45 -11.07
C LYS A 116 -12.73 4.03 -12.50
N ASN A 117 -12.69 5.36 -12.63
CA ASN A 117 -12.55 6.04 -13.91
C ASN A 117 -11.09 6.15 -14.36
N ASN A 118 -10.15 6.00 -13.42
CA ASN A 118 -8.73 6.21 -13.61
C ASN A 118 -7.96 4.88 -13.73
N ILE A 119 -8.30 3.89 -12.89
CA ILE A 119 -7.68 2.56 -12.91
C ILE A 119 -8.37 1.69 -13.95
N LYS A 120 -7.62 1.17 -14.91
CA LYS A 120 -8.13 0.28 -15.96
C LYS A 120 -7.74 -1.17 -15.69
N SER A 121 -8.45 -2.12 -16.31
CA SER A 121 -8.16 -3.56 -16.15
C SER A 121 -6.73 -3.95 -16.54
N ILE A 122 -6.11 -3.21 -17.47
CA ILE A 122 -4.70 -3.39 -17.87
C ILE A 122 -3.72 -3.16 -16.71
N ASP A 123 -4.11 -2.36 -15.71
CA ASP A 123 -3.28 -2.03 -14.56
C ASP A 123 -3.38 -3.09 -13.45
N ASN A 124 -4.35 -4.00 -13.50
CA ASN A 124 -4.52 -5.07 -12.50
C ASN A 124 -3.25 -5.91 -12.32
N ASN A 125 -2.51 -6.16 -13.41
CA ASN A 125 -1.25 -6.89 -13.33
C ASN A 125 -0.17 -6.11 -12.55
N LYS A 126 -0.17 -4.78 -12.62
CA LYS A 126 0.75 -3.94 -11.84
C LYS A 126 0.39 -3.97 -10.35
N LEU A 127 -0.91 -3.95 -10.03
CA LEU A 127 -1.39 -4.09 -8.65
C LEU A 127 -1.05 -5.46 -8.06
N ILE A 128 -1.24 -6.54 -8.82
CA ILE A 128 -0.84 -7.90 -8.39
C ILE A 128 0.68 -7.96 -8.12
N LYS A 129 1.51 -7.28 -8.92
CA LYS A 129 2.96 -7.22 -8.66
C LYS A 129 3.31 -6.60 -7.31
N SER A 130 2.47 -5.72 -6.76
CA SER A 130 2.65 -5.21 -5.40
C SER A 130 2.55 -6.33 -4.36
N LEU A 131 1.63 -7.29 -4.52
CA LEU A 131 1.60 -8.49 -3.67
C LEU A 131 2.89 -9.30 -3.82
N HIS A 132 3.37 -9.48 -5.05
CA HIS A 132 4.57 -10.28 -5.32
C HIS A 132 5.82 -9.65 -4.70
N LYS A 133 5.87 -8.33 -4.59
CA LYS A 133 6.96 -7.60 -3.93
C LYS A 133 7.13 -7.98 -2.46
N LEU A 134 6.10 -8.51 -1.78
CA LEU A 134 6.25 -9.01 -0.40
C LEU A 134 7.27 -10.16 -0.28
N TRP A 135 7.52 -10.91 -1.36
CA TRP A 135 8.58 -11.92 -1.38
C TRP A 135 9.97 -11.35 -1.12
N THR A 136 10.20 -10.07 -1.42
CA THR A 136 11.51 -9.45 -1.23
C THR A 136 11.77 -9.07 0.23
N CYS A 137 10.72 -8.92 1.04
CA CYS A 137 10.85 -8.65 2.46
C CYS A 137 11.08 -9.97 3.21
N LYS A 138 12.19 -10.12 3.93
CA LYS A 138 12.53 -11.36 4.64
C LYS A 138 12.36 -11.28 6.15
N ASN A 139 12.36 -10.08 6.70
CA ASN A 139 12.31 -9.80 8.13
C ASN A 139 11.67 -8.43 8.41
N GLU A 140 11.60 -8.05 9.69
CA GLU A 140 11.04 -6.76 10.10
C GLU A 140 11.81 -5.55 9.56
N ASP A 141 13.15 -5.62 9.48
CA ASP A 141 13.98 -4.53 8.96
C ASP A 141 13.69 -4.23 7.49
N ASP A 142 13.46 -5.27 6.69
CA ASP A 142 13.11 -5.10 5.28
C ASP A 142 11.73 -4.42 5.12
N ILE A 143 10.80 -4.73 6.02
CA ILE A 143 9.47 -4.10 6.06
C ILE A 143 9.61 -2.63 6.48
N GLU A 144 10.36 -2.33 7.55
CA GLU A 144 10.60 -0.93 7.98
C GLU A 144 11.26 -0.12 6.86
N LYS A 145 12.27 -0.68 6.19
CA LYS A 145 12.93 -0.02 5.05
C LYS A 145 11.96 0.31 3.92
N GLU A 146 11.08 -0.62 3.53
CA GLU A 146 10.11 -0.35 2.48
C GLU A 146 9.03 0.66 2.90
N ILE A 147 8.59 0.65 4.16
CA ILE A 147 7.70 1.68 4.73
C ILE A 147 8.36 3.07 4.61
N LEU A 148 9.60 3.20 5.07
CA LEU A 148 10.32 4.48 5.06
C LEU A 148 10.65 4.93 3.64
N LYS A 149 10.99 4.00 2.74
CA LYS A 149 11.27 4.28 1.33
C LYS A 149 10.03 4.79 0.60
N ILE A 150 8.88 4.13 0.77
CA ILE A 150 7.62 4.57 0.16
C ILE A 150 7.20 5.92 0.77
N GLY A 151 7.31 6.08 2.09
CA GLY A 151 7.04 7.37 2.73
C GLY A 151 7.93 8.49 2.16
N GLY A 152 9.24 8.26 2.11
CA GLY A 152 10.22 9.23 1.61
C GLY A 152 10.01 9.64 0.16
N LYS A 153 9.59 8.72 -0.71
CA LYS A 153 9.25 9.01 -2.12
C LYS A 153 8.17 10.10 -2.25
N TYR A 154 7.24 10.15 -1.30
CA TYR A 154 6.12 11.09 -1.29
C TYR A 154 6.28 12.18 -0.24
N ASN A 155 7.52 12.45 0.20
CA ASN A 155 7.83 13.42 1.23
C ASN A 155 7.03 13.21 2.54
N ILE A 156 6.74 11.96 2.90
CA ILE A 156 6.16 11.58 4.21
C ILE A 156 7.31 11.22 5.13
N GLU A 157 7.55 12.04 6.16
CA GLU A 157 8.67 11.83 7.08
C GLU A 157 8.33 10.83 8.18
N ARG A 158 9.36 10.28 8.85
CA ARG A 158 9.18 9.42 10.03
C ARG A 158 8.31 10.09 11.09
N ASN A 159 8.44 11.41 11.27
CA ASN A 159 7.62 12.19 12.20
C ASN A 159 6.13 12.17 11.84
N ASP A 160 5.79 12.18 10.54
CA ASP A 160 4.40 12.07 10.07
C ASP A 160 3.82 10.68 10.38
N LEU A 161 4.67 9.64 10.38
CA LEU A 161 4.30 8.25 10.68
C LEU A 161 4.10 7.94 12.18
N ILE A 162 4.61 8.80 13.06
CA ILE A 162 4.45 8.66 14.53
C ILE A 162 3.61 9.79 15.15
N SER A 163 3.14 10.74 14.33
CA SER A 163 2.42 11.92 14.78
C SER A 163 1.01 11.57 15.28
N MET A 164 0.67 12.05 16.49
CA MET A 164 -0.70 12.00 17.02
C MET A 164 -1.65 12.94 16.28
N ARG A 165 -1.13 13.99 15.61
CA ARG A 165 -1.97 14.94 14.85
C ARG A 165 -2.54 14.31 13.58
N GLY A 166 -1.97 13.18 13.14
CA GLY A 166 -2.40 12.48 11.95
C GLY A 166 -2.18 13.29 10.67
N PHE A 167 -3.10 13.12 9.73
CA PHE A 167 -3.07 13.77 8.41
C PHE A 167 -3.52 15.24 8.50
N THR A 168 -2.75 16.14 7.88
CA THR A 168 -2.97 17.60 7.89
C THR A 168 -2.92 18.17 6.47
N PHE A 169 -3.50 19.34 6.23
CA PHE A 169 -3.42 20.01 4.91
C PHE A 169 -1.98 20.24 4.46
N LYS A 170 -1.07 20.63 5.36
CA LYS A 170 0.37 20.77 5.01
C LYS A 170 0.98 19.46 4.52
N LEU A 171 0.58 18.33 5.10
CA LEU A 171 1.06 17.01 4.66
C LEU A 171 0.42 16.61 3.34
N GLU A 172 -0.86 16.90 3.15
CA GLU A 172 -1.56 16.71 1.87
C GLU A 172 -0.85 17.45 0.73
N ASP A 173 -0.60 18.75 0.88
CA ASP A 173 0.08 19.58 -0.13
C ASP A 173 1.46 19.01 -0.48
N ARG A 174 2.25 18.60 0.52
CA ARG A 174 3.58 18.00 0.30
C ARG A 174 3.51 16.73 -0.55
N ILE A 175 2.53 15.88 -0.27
CA ILE A 175 2.36 14.63 -1.00
C ILE A 175 1.86 14.89 -2.41
N LEU A 176 0.85 15.76 -2.57
CA LEU A 176 0.31 16.09 -3.89
C LEU A 176 1.36 16.75 -4.77
N ASN A 177 2.20 17.64 -4.23
CA ASN A 177 3.34 18.19 -4.97
C ASN A 177 4.32 17.07 -5.38
N ALA A 178 4.62 16.12 -4.50
CA ALA A 178 5.49 14.99 -4.87
C ALA A 178 4.91 14.08 -5.98
N ILE A 179 3.59 14.13 -6.23
CA ILE A 179 2.92 13.32 -7.27
C ILE A 179 2.72 14.14 -8.55
N TRP A 180 2.36 15.41 -8.45
CA TRP A 180 1.86 16.22 -9.57
C TRP A 180 2.75 17.37 -9.98
N ASP A 181 3.74 17.72 -9.17
CA ASP A 181 4.70 18.76 -9.54
C ASP A 181 5.67 18.21 -10.59
N GLU A 182 5.76 18.95 -11.69
CA GLU A 182 6.59 18.61 -12.86
C GLU A 182 7.97 19.30 -12.79
N GLU A 183 8.27 20.02 -11.71
CA GLU A 183 9.55 20.71 -11.45
C GLU A 183 10.80 19.85 -11.70
#